data_AF-A0A6P0I3V1-F1
#
_entry.id   AF-A0A6P0I3V1-F1
#
_cell.length_a   1.000
_cell.length_b   1.000
_cell.length_c   1.000
_cell.angle_alpha   90.00
_cell.angle_beta   90.00
_cell.angle_gamma   90.00
#
_symmetry.space_group_name_H-M   'P 1'
#
loop_
_entity.id
_entity.type
_entity.pdbx_description
1 polymer ?
#
loop_
_entity_poly.entity_id
_entity_poly.type
_entity_poly.pdbx_seq_one_letter_code
_entity_poly.pdbx_strand_id
1 'polypeptide(L)'
;LPELDGQVVSFEKVGKLFLQQIVAGIRNVPLPVESLIFTVPVDSFEAYRNWLEEVCQSLEVEKVRMIDEPTAAALGYGMKEAEILLVVDFGGGTLDLSLVRLDNSIQKQPLGLILKWGEKSFGKSSNQRVKTARVLAKAGQNLGGSDIDNWLVDYFVENQGIEKTPLTTRLAEKLKIQLSLQQQATEVYFDDESLESYELELGRDGFEEILKENGFFTSLDNSMNQVLQQAKRQGIELSEIDAVLLVGGTVQIPAVQRWVKEYFDGAKIRCEKPFEAISQGALQLTQGVEVKDFLHHSYGIRYWDRRKNAHSWHPLIKSGQPYPMGNPVELVLGASVSSQPSIELILGELGAESGGTEVYFDGDRLITRKISGEQTVVKPLNDREGGRSIAQLNPPGNPGSDRIKVLFWVDESRFLRITVEDLLTNEILLNEQAVVQLS
;
A
#
# COMPACT_ATOMS: atom_id res chain seq x y z
N LEU A 1 -19.24 -21.89 -13.41
CA LEU A 1 -18.01 -21.26 -13.94
C LEU A 1 -17.94 -21.59 -15.42
N PRO A 2 -17.48 -20.66 -16.27
CA PRO A 2 -17.36 -20.93 -17.70
C PRO A 2 -16.42 -22.12 -17.96
N GLU A 3 -16.76 -22.90 -18.99
CA GLU A 3 -15.90 -23.98 -19.49
C GLU A 3 -15.28 -23.55 -20.81
N LEU A 4 -13.96 -23.72 -20.92
CA LEU A 4 -13.20 -23.47 -22.14
C LEU A 4 -12.45 -24.75 -22.47
N ASP A 5 -12.68 -25.30 -23.67
CA ASP A 5 -12.10 -26.58 -24.13
C ASP A 5 -12.27 -27.74 -23.13
N GLY A 6 -13.44 -27.82 -22.47
CA GLY A 6 -13.76 -28.85 -21.48
C GLY A 6 -13.06 -28.67 -20.12
N GLN A 7 -12.41 -27.53 -19.87
CA GLN A 7 -11.87 -27.18 -18.57
C GLN A 7 -12.68 -26.08 -17.90
N VAL A 8 -13.05 -26.29 -16.64
CA VAL A 8 -13.64 -25.25 -15.81
C VAL A 8 -12.59 -24.16 -15.56
N VAL A 9 -12.93 -22.92 -15.89
CA VAL A 9 -12.06 -21.75 -15.68
C VAL A 9 -12.64 -20.89 -14.56
N SER A 10 -11.90 -20.76 -13.45
CA SER A 10 -12.28 -19.89 -12.34
C SER A 10 -11.91 -18.42 -12.61
N PHE A 11 -12.59 -17.48 -11.94
CA PHE A 11 -12.28 -16.05 -12.07
C PHE A 11 -10.84 -15.74 -11.64
N GLU A 12 -10.36 -16.39 -10.58
CA GLU A 12 -8.98 -16.31 -10.08
C GLU A 12 -7.97 -16.77 -11.12
N LYS A 13 -8.28 -17.86 -11.86
CA LYS A 13 -7.44 -18.38 -12.93
C LYS A 13 -7.37 -17.40 -14.11
N VAL A 14 -8.51 -16.83 -14.52
CA VAL A 14 -8.54 -15.80 -15.58
C VAL A 14 -7.74 -14.57 -15.17
N GLY A 15 -7.95 -14.06 -13.96
CA GLY A 15 -7.23 -12.89 -13.44
C GLY A 15 -5.72 -13.13 -13.37
N LYS A 16 -5.28 -14.33 -12.96
CA LYS A 16 -3.87 -14.69 -12.91
C LYS A 16 -3.23 -14.68 -14.30
N LEU A 17 -3.89 -15.32 -15.28
CA LEU A 17 -3.40 -15.35 -16.66
C LEU A 17 -3.32 -13.95 -17.26
N PHE A 18 -4.32 -13.11 -16.99
CA PHE A 18 -4.33 -11.72 -17.44
C PHE A 18 -3.17 -10.90 -16.86
N LEU A 19 -2.95 -10.96 -15.54
CA LEU A 19 -1.84 -10.26 -14.88
C LEU A 19 -0.48 -10.77 -15.36
N GLN A 20 -0.31 -12.07 -15.53
CA GLN A 20 0.92 -12.65 -16.08
C GLN A 20 1.20 -12.13 -17.49
N GLN A 21 0.16 -12.01 -18.34
CA GLN A 21 0.32 -11.45 -19.68
C GLN A 21 0.74 -9.97 -19.65
N ILE A 22 0.14 -9.16 -18.76
CA ILE A 22 0.54 -7.76 -18.58
C ILE A 22 2.01 -7.68 -18.16
N VAL A 23 2.41 -8.42 -17.12
CA VAL A 23 3.78 -8.36 -16.58
C VAL A 23 4.81 -8.89 -17.58
N ALA A 24 4.47 -9.94 -18.33
CA ALA A 24 5.31 -10.43 -19.42
C ALA A 24 5.50 -9.34 -20.50
N GLY A 25 4.44 -8.58 -20.81
CA GLY A 25 4.51 -7.42 -21.71
C GLY A 25 5.49 -6.34 -21.25
N ILE A 26 5.59 -6.11 -19.93
CA ILE A 26 6.53 -5.13 -19.35
C ILE A 26 8.00 -5.54 -19.59
N ARG A 27 8.32 -6.83 -19.70
CA ARG A 27 9.71 -7.28 -19.98
C ARG A 27 10.23 -6.82 -21.34
N ASN A 28 9.35 -6.42 -22.26
CA ASN A 28 9.73 -5.86 -23.55
C ASN A 28 10.11 -4.36 -23.46
N VAL A 29 9.99 -3.75 -22.27
CA VAL A 29 10.45 -2.38 -22.02
C VAL A 29 11.96 -2.40 -21.77
N PRO A 30 12.76 -1.53 -22.42
CA PRO A 30 14.23 -1.53 -22.33
C PRO A 30 14.77 -0.95 -21.02
N LEU A 31 14.10 -1.21 -19.89
CA LEU A 31 14.49 -0.73 -18.55
C LEU A 31 14.34 -1.87 -17.54
N PRO A 32 15.28 -2.00 -16.57
CA PRO A 32 15.14 -2.98 -15.49
C PRO A 32 13.92 -2.64 -14.63
N VAL A 33 13.07 -3.64 -14.38
CA VAL A 33 11.88 -3.49 -13.52
C VAL A 33 12.28 -3.81 -12.08
N GLU A 34 12.63 -2.77 -11.31
CA GLU A 34 13.02 -2.91 -9.90
C GLU A 34 11.82 -3.10 -8.96
N SER A 35 10.67 -2.54 -9.31
CA SER A 35 9.47 -2.60 -8.47
C SER A 35 8.18 -2.55 -9.28
N LEU A 36 7.21 -3.38 -8.91
CA LEU A 36 5.82 -3.28 -9.35
C LEU A 36 4.94 -2.75 -8.22
N ILE A 37 3.95 -1.95 -8.57
CA ILE A 37 2.96 -1.39 -7.64
C ILE A 37 1.59 -1.79 -8.15
N PHE A 38 0.84 -2.51 -7.33
CA PHE A 38 -0.55 -2.84 -7.59
C PHE A 38 -1.45 -1.91 -6.79
N THR A 39 -2.46 -1.38 -7.46
CA THR A 39 -3.55 -0.69 -6.77
C THR A 39 -4.58 -1.72 -6.35
N VAL A 40 -5.12 -1.58 -5.15
CA VAL A 40 -6.11 -2.49 -4.59
C VAL A 40 -7.31 -1.71 -4.05
N PRO A 41 -8.52 -2.27 -4.08
CA PRO A 41 -9.65 -1.64 -3.38
C PRO A 41 -9.38 -1.55 -1.87
N VAL A 42 -9.83 -0.48 -1.20
CA VAL A 42 -9.64 -0.32 0.26
C VAL A 42 -10.27 -1.47 1.04
N ASP A 43 -11.46 -1.89 0.61
CA ASP A 43 -12.24 -2.98 1.20
C ASP A 43 -11.89 -4.35 0.61
N SER A 44 -10.77 -4.48 -0.11
CA SER A 44 -10.37 -5.76 -0.67
C SER A 44 -10.37 -6.83 0.42
N PHE A 45 -11.25 -7.82 0.30
CA PHE A 45 -11.33 -8.94 1.22
C PHE A 45 -9.95 -9.60 1.36
N GLU A 46 -9.65 -10.13 2.56
CA GLU A 46 -8.40 -10.87 2.82
C GLU A 46 -8.12 -11.92 1.73
N ALA A 47 -9.16 -12.53 1.17
CA ALA A 47 -9.10 -13.44 0.04
C ALA A 47 -8.51 -12.82 -1.25
N TYR A 48 -8.90 -11.60 -1.64
CA TYR A 48 -8.36 -10.93 -2.83
C TYR A 48 -6.87 -10.60 -2.65
N ARG A 49 -6.49 -10.13 -1.45
CA ARG A 49 -5.07 -9.84 -1.15
C ARG A 49 -4.24 -11.11 -1.18
N ASN A 50 -4.70 -12.19 -0.55
CA ASN A 50 -4.00 -13.47 -0.58
C ASN A 50 -3.85 -14.01 -2.01
N TRP A 51 -4.91 -13.92 -2.82
CA TRP A 51 -4.84 -14.30 -4.23
C TRP A 51 -3.84 -13.45 -5.01
N LEU A 52 -3.85 -12.12 -4.83
CA LEU A 52 -2.91 -11.24 -5.52
C LEU A 52 -1.47 -11.49 -5.08
N GLU A 53 -1.24 -11.77 -3.79
CA GLU A 53 0.06 -12.21 -3.26
C GLU A 53 0.54 -13.50 -3.92
N GLU A 54 -0.32 -14.51 -4.08
CA GLU A 54 0.01 -15.75 -4.79
C GLU A 54 0.35 -15.51 -6.28
N VAL A 55 -0.37 -14.60 -6.95
CA VAL A 55 -0.03 -14.21 -8.32
C VAL A 55 1.32 -13.52 -8.37
N CYS A 56 1.59 -12.61 -7.42
CA CYS A 56 2.84 -11.85 -7.33
C CYS A 56 4.06 -12.75 -7.07
N GLN A 57 3.92 -13.85 -6.33
CA GLN A 57 4.99 -14.83 -6.14
C GLN A 57 5.45 -15.48 -7.45
N SER A 58 4.58 -15.53 -8.47
CA SER A 58 4.93 -16.07 -9.79
C SER A 58 5.59 -15.05 -10.72
N LEU A 59 5.72 -13.79 -10.29
CA LEU A 59 6.32 -12.73 -11.10
C LEU A 59 7.83 -12.63 -10.81
N GLU A 60 8.64 -12.53 -11.86
CA GLU A 60 10.09 -12.29 -11.76
C GLU A 60 10.38 -10.80 -11.55
N VAL A 61 10.00 -10.24 -10.40
CA VAL A 61 10.31 -8.84 -10.01
C VAL A 61 10.83 -8.76 -8.58
N GLU A 62 11.77 -7.86 -8.32
CA GLU A 62 12.46 -7.79 -7.02
C GLU A 62 11.54 -7.33 -5.87
N LYS A 63 10.64 -6.37 -6.15
CA LYS A 63 9.79 -5.73 -5.14
C LYS A 63 8.37 -5.55 -5.66
N VAL A 64 7.40 -6.00 -4.87
CA VAL A 64 5.99 -5.71 -5.09
C VAL A 64 5.48 -4.80 -3.98
N ARG A 65 4.72 -3.77 -4.35
CA ARG A 65 4.03 -2.89 -3.42
C ARG A 65 2.54 -2.89 -3.71
N MET A 66 1.76 -2.65 -2.66
CA MET A 66 0.31 -2.43 -2.80
C MET A 66 -0.07 -1.08 -2.21
N ILE A 67 -0.98 -0.37 -2.88
CA ILE A 67 -1.59 0.88 -2.43
C ILE A 67 -3.09 0.80 -2.66
N ASP A 68 -3.88 1.38 -1.77
CA ASP A 68 -5.31 1.47 -2.04
C ASP A 68 -5.63 2.48 -3.15
N GLU A 69 -6.63 2.15 -3.99
CA GLU A 69 -7.04 2.96 -5.13
C GLU A 69 -7.44 4.39 -4.76
N PRO A 70 -8.19 4.67 -3.67
CA PRO A 70 -8.51 6.03 -3.27
C PRO A 70 -7.28 6.86 -2.87
N THR A 71 -6.33 6.27 -2.14
CA THR A 71 -5.05 6.92 -1.85
C THR A 71 -4.27 7.17 -3.14
N ALA A 72 -4.23 6.19 -4.05
CA ALA A 72 -3.59 6.37 -5.35
C ALA A 72 -4.26 7.50 -6.16
N ALA A 73 -5.58 7.54 -6.24
CA ALA A 73 -6.32 8.60 -6.92
C ALA A 73 -6.02 9.97 -6.31
N ALA A 74 -6.02 10.08 -4.98
CA ALA A 74 -5.70 11.33 -4.27
C ALA A 74 -4.28 11.83 -4.62
N LEU A 75 -3.29 10.94 -4.60
CA LEU A 75 -1.92 11.27 -4.99
C LEU A 75 -1.85 11.72 -6.46
N GLY A 76 -2.53 11.02 -7.37
CA GLY A 76 -2.54 11.33 -8.81
C GLY A 76 -3.18 12.68 -9.15
N TYR A 77 -4.22 13.06 -8.41
CA TYR A 77 -4.87 14.36 -8.48
C TYR A 77 -4.16 15.45 -7.66
N GLY A 78 -3.07 15.13 -6.96
CA GLY A 78 -2.31 16.09 -6.17
C GLY A 78 -3.01 16.53 -4.87
N MET A 79 -4.01 15.78 -4.41
CA MET A 79 -4.78 16.05 -3.19
C MET A 79 -4.14 15.38 -1.96
N LYS A 80 -2.83 15.58 -1.76
CA LYS A 80 -2.06 14.89 -0.69
C LYS A 80 -2.43 15.35 0.72
N GLU A 81 -2.90 16.58 0.84
CA GLU A 81 -3.27 17.23 2.10
C GLU A 81 -4.77 17.12 2.41
N ALA A 82 -5.55 16.50 1.52
CA ALA A 82 -6.97 16.28 1.74
C ALA A 82 -7.16 15.17 2.78
N GLU A 83 -8.06 15.39 3.74
CA GLU A 83 -8.37 14.41 4.77
C GLU A 83 -9.57 13.57 4.36
N ILE A 84 -10.63 14.18 3.83
CA ILE A 84 -11.87 13.49 3.45
C ILE A 84 -12.13 13.66 1.96
N LEU A 85 -12.21 12.54 1.25
CA LEU A 85 -12.35 12.50 -0.20
C LEU A 85 -13.53 11.63 -0.61
N LEU A 86 -14.29 12.06 -1.61
CA LEU A 86 -15.25 11.21 -2.32
C LEU A 86 -14.62 10.74 -3.63
N VAL A 87 -14.44 9.44 -3.79
CA VAL A 87 -14.05 8.84 -5.08
C VAL A 87 -15.30 8.37 -5.80
N VAL A 88 -15.49 8.84 -7.02
CA VAL A 88 -16.53 8.42 -7.96
C VAL A 88 -15.83 7.60 -9.05
N ASP A 89 -15.80 6.28 -8.89
CA ASP A 89 -15.25 5.37 -9.89
C ASP A 89 -16.40 4.87 -10.78
N PHE A 90 -16.39 5.27 -12.05
CA PHE A 90 -17.40 4.89 -13.02
C PHE A 90 -16.74 4.24 -14.23
N GLY A 91 -16.61 2.93 -14.15
CA GLY A 91 -15.96 2.10 -15.17
C GLY A 91 -16.92 1.59 -16.24
N GLY A 92 -16.48 0.55 -16.94
CA GLY A 92 -17.27 -0.12 -17.98
C GLY A 92 -18.42 -0.97 -17.44
N GLY A 93 -18.32 -1.50 -16.22
CA GLY A 93 -19.34 -2.41 -15.66
C GLY A 93 -19.93 -2.00 -14.31
N THR A 94 -19.28 -1.10 -13.58
CA THR A 94 -19.74 -0.70 -12.26
C THR A 94 -19.57 0.80 -12.02
N LEU A 95 -20.42 1.30 -11.13
CA LEU A 95 -20.32 2.59 -10.48
C LEU A 95 -20.05 2.31 -9.01
N ASP A 96 -18.96 2.86 -8.49
CA ASP A 96 -18.56 2.76 -7.09
C ASP A 96 -18.32 4.17 -6.52
N LEU A 97 -19.09 4.54 -5.51
CA LEU A 97 -18.91 5.76 -4.74
C LEU A 97 -18.29 5.42 -3.39
N SER A 98 -17.11 5.94 -3.11
CA SER A 98 -16.38 5.68 -1.87
C SER A 98 -15.98 6.98 -1.18
N LEU A 99 -16.60 7.27 -0.04
CA LEU A 99 -16.15 8.34 0.84
C LEU A 99 -15.07 7.78 1.76
N VAL A 100 -13.87 8.32 1.68
CA VAL A 100 -12.70 7.84 2.42
C VAL A 100 -12.09 8.93 3.26
N ARG A 101 -11.51 8.55 4.39
CA ARG A 101 -10.59 9.38 5.16
C ARG A 101 -9.17 8.94 4.88
N LEU A 102 -8.34 9.84 4.38
CA LEU A 102 -6.90 9.65 4.31
C LEU A 102 -6.28 9.80 5.70
N ASP A 103 -5.27 8.99 6.01
CA ASP A 103 -4.53 9.13 7.26
C ASP A 103 -3.44 10.20 7.08
N ASN A 104 -3.62 11.40 7.65
CA ASN A 104 -2.71 12.57 7.52
C ASN A 104 -1.24 12.30 7.92
N SER A 105 -0.92 11.12 8.45
CA SER A 105 0.46 10.67 8.67
C SER A 105 1.17 10.14 7.41
N ILE A 106 0.52 10.22 6.24
CA ILE A 106 1.09 10.03 4.89
C ILE A 106 2.44 10.75 4.72
N GLN A 107 2.71 11.81 5.49
CA GLN A 107 3.95 12.60 5.44
C GLN A 107 5.16 12.00 6.19
N LYS A 108 5.01 10.97 7.03
CA LYS A 108 6.10 10.54 7.96
C LYS A 108 6.54 9.08 7.89
N GLN A 109 5.86 8.21 7.16
CA GLN A 109 6.16 6.76 7.11
C GLN A 109 5.91 6.15 5.73
N PRO A 110 6.55 5.01 5.39
CA PRO A 110 6.44 4.43 4.05
C PRO A 110 5.00 4.09 3.70
N LEU A 111 4.54 4.63 2.58
CA LEU A 111 3.23 4.38 2.01
C LEU A 111 3.24 3.04 1.28
N GLY A 112 2.25 2.19 1.59
CA GLY A 112 2.05 0.88 0.97
C GLY A 112 2.69 -0.30 1.71
N LEU A 113 2.14 -1.49 1.45
CA LEU A 113 2.71 -2.75 1.93
C LEU A 113 3.87 -3.14 1.01
N ILE A 114 5.08 -3.29 1.55
CA ILE A 114 6.20 -3.86 0.79
C ILE A 114 6.18 -5.37 0.96
N LEU A 115 5.93 -6.07 -0.14
CA LEU A 115 6.12 -7.51 -0.26
C LEU A 115 7.45 -7.70 -1.00
N LYS A 116 8.55 -7.89 -0.25
CA LYS A 116 9.85 -8.27 -0.86
C LYS A 116 9.79 -9.75 -1.26
N TRP A 117 10.22 -10.08 -2.48
CA TRP A 117 10.54 -11.47 -2.81
C TRP A 117 11.88 -11.63 -3.55
N GLY A 118 12.76 -12.33 -2.83
CA GLY A 118 14.15 -12.70 -3.09
C GLY A 118 14.74 -13.13 -1.74
N GLU A 119 14.89 -14.45 -1.52
CA GLU A 119 15.27 -15.14 -0.26
C GLU A 119 14.83 -14.48 1.08
N LYS A 120 13.52 -14.45 1.37
CA LYS A 120 12.86 -14.62 2.70
C LYS A 120 11.47 -13.98 2.73
N SER A 121 10.46 -14.78 3.07
CA SER A 121 9.10 -14.32 3.38
C SER A 121 9.04 -13.51 4.69
N PHE A 122 8.19 -12.48 4.76
CA PHE A 122 7.61 -12.03 6.02
C PHE A 122 6.19 -11.48 5.85
N GLY A 123 5.21 -12.39 5.73
CA GLY A 123 3.77 -12.06 5.80
C GLY A 123 3.15 -12.20 7.19
N LYS A 124 3.91 -12.53 8.26
CA LYS A 124 3.31 -12.79 9.58
C LYS A 124 4.02 -12.16 10.78
N SER A 125 4.95 -11.23 10.59
CA SER A 125 5.73 -10.69 11.71
C SER A 125 6.02 -9.18 11.67
N SER A 126 5.33 -8.39 10.84
CA SER A 126 5.43 -6.94 10.96
C SER A 126 4.18 -6.41 11.68
N ASN A 127 4.40 -5.79 12.84
CA ASN A 127 3.45 -4.85 13.47
C ASN A 127 3.25 -3.57 12.62
N GLN A 128 3.57 -3.63 11.31
CA GLN A 128 3.48 -2.53 10.38
C GLN A 128 2.06 -2.49 9.84
N ARG A 129 1.16 -1.89 10.64
CA ARG A 129 -0.19 -1.57 10.18
C ARG A 129 -0.05 -0.64 8.98
N VAL A 130 -0.30 -1.17 7.79
CA VAL A 130 -0.45 -0.38 6.56
C VAL A 130 -1.49 0.70 6.87
N LYS A 131 -1.09 1.96 6.76
CA LYS A 131 -2.02 3.08 6.91
C LYS A 131 -2.81 3.19 5.61
N THR A 132 -3.84 2.36 5.50
CA THR A 132 -4.81 2.40 4.42
C THR A 132 -5.76 3.56 4.65
N ALA A 133 -6.29 4.15 3.57
CA ALA A 133 -7.46 4.99 3.70
C ALA A 133 -8.57 4.26 4.49
N ARG A 134 -9.34 4.99 5.29
CA ARG A 134 -10.48 4.42 6.02
C ARG A 134 -11.75 4.71 5.23
N VAL A 135 -12.47 3.67 4.81
CA VAL A 135 -13.81 3.86 4.20
C VAL A 135 -14.77 4.37 5.27
N LEU A 136 -15.40 5.51 4.99
CA LEU A 136 -16.41 6.15 5.83
C LEU A 136 -17.81 5.78 5.33
N ALA A 137 -18.01 5.80 4.02
CA ALA A 137 -19.27 5.41 3.40
C ALA A 137 -19.02 4.86 2.01
N LYS A 138 -19.87 3.93 1.56
CA LYS A 138 -19.79 3.36 0.22
C LYS A 138 -21.18 3.08 -0.36
N ALA A 139 -21.30 3.24 -1.67
CA ALA A 139 -22.39 2.71 -2.46
C ALA A 139 -21.83 2.17 -3.78
N GLY A 140 -22.44 1.12 -4.33
CA GLY A 140 -22.02 0.54 -5.59
C GLY A 140 -23.21 0.00 -6.38
N GLN A 141 -23.10 0.02 -7.71
CA GLN A 141 -24.11 -0.53 -8.63
C GLN A 141 -23.47 -1.25 -9.81
N ASN A 142 -24.16 -2.28 -10.30
CA ASN A 142 -23.88 -2.91 -11.59
C ASN A 142 -24.44 -2.02 -12.71
N LEU A 143 -23.82 -0.86 -12.87
CA LEU A 143 -24.16 0.13 -13.87
C LEU A 143 -22.83 0.66 -14.40
N GLY A 144 -22.60 0.59 -15.70
CA GLY A 144 -21.35 0.95 -16.33
C GLY A 144 -21.49 1.44 -17.76
N GLY A 145 -20.37 1.72 -18.39
CA GLY A 145 -20.30 2.07 -19.80
C GLY A 145 -20.95 1.02 -20.72
N SER A 146 -20.83 -0.27 -20.40
CA SER A 146 -21.38 -1.37 -21.19
C SER A 146 -22.91 -1.43 -21.14
N ASP A 147 -23.54 -1.05 -20.03
CA ASP A 147 -25.00 -0.96 -19.96
C ASP A 147 -25.51 0.15 -20.89
N ILE A 148 -24.80 1.29 -20.89
CA ILE A 148 -25.09 2.42 -21.78
C ILE A 148 -24.91 2.02 -23.25
N ASP A 149 -23.87 1.24 -23.58
CA ASP A 149 -23.65 0.72 -24.92
C ASP A 149 -24.82 -0.17 -25.37
N ASN A 150 -25.32 -1.01 -24.47
CA ASN A 150 -26.47 -1.85 -24.75
C ASN A 150 -27.75 -1.03 -24.97
N TRP A 151 -27.99 0.01 -24.17
CA TRP A 151 -29.15 0.89 -24.36
C TRP A 151 -29.11 1.63 -25.69
N LEU A 152 -27.92 2.06 -26.13
CA LEU A 152 -27.75 2.66 -27.45
C LEU A 152 -28.02 1.65 -28.57
N VAL A 153 -27.56 0.40 -28.43
CA VAL A 153 -27.89 -0.64 -29.41
C VAL A 153 -29.40 -0.90 -29.43
N ASP A 154 -30.04 -1.03 -28.26
CA ASP A 154 -31.47 -1.29 -28.16
C ASP A 154 -32.28 -0.16 -28.81
N TYR A 155 -31.86 1.10 -28.63
CA TYR A 155 -32.43 2.26 -29.35
C TYR A 155 -32.35 2.12 -30.88
N PHE A 156 -31.19 1.74 -31.43
CA PHE A 156 -31.05 1.57 -32.88
C PHE A 156 -31.78 0.34 -33.40
N VAL A 157 -31.85 -0.75 -32.63
CA VAL A 157 -32.66 -1.95 -32.94
C VAL A 157 -34.13 -1.55 -33.07
N GLU A 158 -34.66 -0.78 -32.13
CA GLU A 158 -36.06 -0.36 -32.13
C GLU A 158 -36.39 0.65 -33.24
N ASN A 159 -35.49 1.59 -33.54
CA ASN A 159 -35.76 2.67 -34.49
C ASN A 159 -35.36 2.37 -35.94
N GLN A 160 -34.33 1.55 -36.15
CA GLN A 160 -33.76 1.25 -37.48
C GLN A 160 -33.87 -0.22 -37.86
N GLY A 161 -34.26 -1.10 -36.94
CA GLY A 161 -34.42 -2.53 -37.22
C GLY A 161 -33.09 -3.29 -37.38
N ILE A 162 -31.97 -2.72 -36.91
CA ILE A 162 -30.67 -3.40 -36.96
C ILE A 162 -30.63 -4.58 -35.98
N GLU A 163 -29.72 -5.53 -36.21
CA GLU A 163 -29.49 -6.63 -35.28
C GLU A 163 -28.53 -6.25 -34.14
N LYS A 164 -28.81 -6.75 -32.94
CA LYS A 164 -27.91 -6.67 -31.79
C LYS A 164 -26.78 -7.71 -31.92
N THR A 165 -25.59 -7.25 -32.28
CA THR A 165 -24.40 -8.08 -32.49
C THR A 165 -23.20 -7.48 -31.76
N PRO A 166 -22.11 -8.25 -31.54
CA PRO A 166 -20.87 -7.71 -30.96
C PRO A 166 -20.27 -6.55 -31.78
N LEU A 167 -20.55 -6.48 -33.09
CA LEU A 167 -20.13 -5.38 -33.95
C LEU A 167 -20.96 -4.12 -33.67
N THR A 168 -22.30 -4.23 -33.64
CA THR A 168 -23.16 -3.07 -33.37
C THR A 168 -22.97 -2.53 -31.96
N THR A 169 -22.69 -3.38 -30.96
CA THR A 169 -22.28 -2.93 -29.62
C THR A 169 -20.98 -2.13 -29.62
N ARG A 170 -19.97 -2.54 -30.40
CA ARG A 170 -18.71 -1.77 -30.52
C ARG A 170 -18.90 -0.44 -31.23
N LEU A 171 -19.80 -0.37 -32.22
CA LEU A 171 -20.14 0.88 -32.90
C LEU A 171 -20.89 1.83 -31.95
N ALA A 172 -21.84 1.30 -31.16
CA ALA A 172 -22.52 2.06 -30.11
C ALA A 172 -21.55 2.61 -29.05
N GLU A 173 -20.56 1.81 -28.63
CA GLU A 173 -19.50 2.27 -27.72
C GLU A 173 -18.69 3.43 -28.31
N LYS A 174 -18.27 3.33 -29.58
CA LYS A 174 -17.57 4.42 -30.27
C LYS A 174 -18.42 5.67 -30.34
N LEU A 175 -19.69 5.52 -30.67
CA LEU A 175 -20.67 6.61 -30.77
C LEU A 175 -20.87 7.30 -29.41
N LYS A 176 -21.02 6.53 -28.32
CA LYS A 176 -21.06 7.05 -26.93
C LYS A 176 -19.80 7.86 -26.58
N ILE A 177 -18.62 7.33 -26.91
CA ILE A 177 -17.34 8.01 -26.66
C ILE A 177 -17.29 9.33 -27.45
N GLN A 178 -17.66 9.32 -28.73
CA GLN A 178 -17.73 10.52 -29.54
C GLN A 178 -18.69 11.56 -28.96
N LEU A 179 -19.88 11.16 -28.51
CA LEU A 179 -20.86 12.07 -27.90
C LEU A 179 -20.38 12.71 -26.59
N SER A 180 -19.40 12.11 -25.93
CA SER A 180 -18.74 12.72 -24.77
C SER A 180 -17.87 13.93 -25.17
N LEU A 181 -17.41 13.97 -26.43
CA LEU A 181 -16.53 15.02 -26.97
C LEU A 181 -17.28 16.03 -27.85
N GLN A 182 -18.24 15.57 -28.66
CA GLN A 182 -18.98 16.36 -29.64
C GLN A 182 -20.50 16.27 -29.45
N GLN A 183 -21.24 17.20 -30.06
CA GLN A 183 -22.70 17.30 -29.92
C GLN A 183 -23.47 16.29 -30.80
N GLN A 184 -22.84 15.78 -31.85
CA GLN A 184 -23.39 14.77 -32.75
C GLN A 184 -22.32 13.73 -33.04
N ALA A 185 -22.71 12.49 -33.27
CA ALA A 185 -21.82 11.40 -33.63
C ALA A 185 -22.49 10.48 -34.63
N THR A 186 -21.69 9.91 -35.51
CA THR A 186 -22.14 9.04 -36.60
C THR A 186 -21.19 7.87 -36.76
N GLU A 187 -21.74 6.67 -36.89
CA GLU A 187 -21.01 5.45 -37.25
C GLU A 187 -21.76 4.72 -38.37
N VAL A 188 -21.03 3.97 -39.20
CA VAL A 188 -21.62 3.21 -40.31
C VAL A 188 -21.55 1.73 -40.01
N TYR A 189 -22.69 1.05 -40.10
CA TYR A 189 -22.82 -0.38 -39.98
C TYR A 189 -23.18 -0.99 -41.33
N PHE A 190 -22.37 -1.93 -41.82
CA PHE A 190 -22.69 -2.72 -43.01
C PHE A 190 -23.15 -4.10 -42.57
N ASP A 191 -24.34 -4.48 -43.00
CA ASP A 191 -24.89 -5.80 -42.76
C ASP A 191 -24.58 -6.71 -43.96
N ASP A 192 -23.70 -7.69 -43.74
CA ASP A 192 -23.28 -8.63 -44.77
C ASP A 192 -24.41 -9.58 -45.22
N GLU A 193 -25.44 -9.80 -44.40
CA GLU A 193 -26.56 -10.69 -44.72
C GLU A 193 -27.62 -10.00 -45.57
N SER A 194 -28.02 -8.78 -45.19
CA SER A 194 -28.99 -7.98 -45.96
C SER A 194 -28.34 -7.18 -47.10
N LEU A 195 -27.01 -7.03 -47.10
CA LEU A 195 -26.22 -6.14 -47.97
C LEU A 195 -26.63 -4.66 -47.85
N GLU A 196 -27.23 -4.28 -46.72
CA GLU A 196 -27.63 -2.90 -46.43
C GLU A 196 -26.56 -2.16 -45.60
N SER A 197 -26.53 -0.84 -45.74
CA SER A 197 -25.71 0.05 -44.93
C SER A 197 -26.60 0.91 -44.06
N TYR A 198 -26.37 0.89 -42.76
CA TYR A 198 -27.07 1.67 -41.76
C TYR A 198 -26.16 2.78 -41.23
N GLU A 199 -26.70 3.99 -41.14
CA GLU A 199 -26.03 5.14 -40.53
C GLU A 199 -26.56 5.34 -39.11
N LEU A 200 -25.73 4.99 -38.13
CA LEU A 200 -26.02 5.16 -36.72
C LEU A 200 -25.68 6.59 -36.34
N GLU A 201 -26.65 7.50 -36.46
CA GLU A 201 -26.51 8.91 -36.09
C GLU A 201 -27.26 9.20 -34.78
N LEU A 202 -26.62 9.94 -33.88
CA LEU A 202 -27.26 10.42 -32.65
C LEU A 202 -26.70 11.79 -32.24
N GLY A 203 -27.56 12.63 -31.69
CA GLY A 203 -27.18 13.87 -31.00
C GLY A 203 -27.06 13.67 -29.50
N ARG A 204 -26.27 14.50 -28.82
CA ARG A 204 -26.09 14.45 -27.36
C ARG A 204 -27.40 14.58 -26.60
N ASP A 205 -28.32 15.42 -27.08
CA ASP A 205 -29.65 15.56 -26.47
C ASP A 205 -30.45 14.26 -26.54
N GLY A 206 -30.41 13.57 -27.68
CA GLY A 206 -31.05 12.26 -27.84
C GLY A 206 -30.41 11.19 -26.95
N PHE A 207 -29.08 11.19 -26.85
CA PHE A 207 -28.36 10.32 -25.93
C PHE A 207 -28.75 10.54 -24.46
N GLU A 208 -28.85 11.80 -24.03
CA GLU A 208 -29.26 12.11 -22.66
C GLU A 208 -30.71 11.73 -22.37
N GLU A 209 -31.61 11.77 -23.36
CA GLU A 209 -32.97 11.24 -23.21
C GLU A 209 -32.95 9.72 -23.05
N ILE A 210 -32.14 8.99 -23.83
CA ILE A 210 -31.96 7.52 -23.66
C ILE A 210 -31.47 7.20 -22.24
N LEU A 211 -30.49 7.95 -21.72
CA LEU A 211 -30.03 7.77 -20.33
C LEU A 211 -31.18 7.97 -19.33
N LYS A 212 -31.98 9.00 -19.53
CA LYS A 212 -33.11 9.33 -18.65
C LYS A 212 -34.21 8.28 -18.70
N GLU A 213 -34.58 7.79 -19.87
CA GLU A 213 -35.58 6.73 -20.07
C GLU A 213 -35.15 5.42 -19.37
N ASN A 214 -33.85 5.12 -19.38
CA ASN A 214 -33.28 3.96 -18.69
C ASN A 214 -33.02 4.18 -17.18
N GLY A 215 -33.52 5.29 -16.60
CA GLY A 215 -33.42 5.56 -15.17
C GLY A 215 -32.01 5.85 -14.69
N PHE A 216 -31.08 6.22 -15.58
CA PHE A 216 -29.67 6.44 -15.27
C PHE A 216 -29.46 7.42 -14.12
N PHE A 217 -30.07 8.61 -14.19
CA PHE A 217 -29.90 9.64 -13.16
C PHE A 217 -30.51 9.24 -11.82
N THR A 218 -31.67 8.58 -11.83
CA THR A 218 -32.29 8.02 -10.62
C THR A 218 -31.34 7.04 -9.93
N SER A 219 -30.67 6.19 -10.71
CA SER A 219 -29.66 5.26 -10.20
C SER A 219 -28.47 5.99 -9.58
N LEU A 220 -27.96 7.05 -10.23
CA LEU A 220 -26.86 7.85 -9.68
C LEU A 220 -27.26 8.53 -8.36
N ASP A 221 -28.42 9.17 -8.31
CA ASP A 221 -28.94 9.86 -7.13
C ASP A 221 -29.12 8.91 -5.96
N ASN A 222 -29.63 7.70 -6.21
CA ASN A 222 -29.77 6.67 -5.18
C ASN A 222 -28.42 6.32 -4.55
N SER A 223 -27.37 6.12 -5.37
CA SER A 223 -26.01 5.86 -4.89
C SER A 223 -25.46 7.03 -4.06
N MET A 224 -25.58 8.26 -4.57
CA MET A 224 -25.08 9.45 -3.86
C MET A 224 -25.80 9.66 -2.54
N ASN A 225 -27.13 9.57 -2.54
CA ASN A 225 -27.93 9.69 -1.32
C ASN A 225 -27.56 8.62 -0.29
N GLN A 226 -27.29 7.39 -0.73
CA GLN A 226 -26.84 6.32 0.17
C GLN A 226 -25.48 6.64 0.82
N VAL A 227 -24.52 7.20 0.07
CA VAL A 227 -23.22 7.63 0.62
C VAL A 227 -23.39 8.80 1.58
N LEU A 228 -24.15 9.83 1.20
CA LEU A 228 -24.35 11.02 2.02
C LEU A 228 -25.10 10.70 3.32
N GLN A 229 -26.09 9.82 3.29
CA GLN A 229 -26.79 9.37 4.50
C GLN A 229 -25.87 8.59 5.44
N GLN A 230 -25.02 7.72 4.90
CA GLN A 230 -24.02 7.00 5.71
C GLN A 230 -22.99 7.96 6.31
N ALA A 231 -22.51 8.93 5.53
CA ALA A 231 -21.59 9.98 5.98
C ALA A 231 -22.19 10.77 7.15
N LYS A 232 -23.44 11.22 6.99
CA LYS A 232 -24.16 11.97 8.03
C LYS A 232 -24.35 11.18 9.32
N ARG A 233 -24.59 9.86 9.23
CA ARG A 233 -24.65 8.98 10.42
C ARG A 233 -23.31 8.89 11.16
N GLN A 234 -22.20 9.13 10.49
CA GLN A 234 -20.87 9.22 11.09
C GLN A 234 -20.50 10.65 11.50
N GLY A 235 -21.44 11.59 11.41
CA GLY A 235 -21.23 13.00 11.76
C GLY A 235 -20.39 13.77 10.74
N ILE A 236 -20.37 13.30 9.48
CA ILE A 236 -19.65 13.98 8.38
C ILE A 236 -20.67 14.73 7.53
N GLU A 237 -20.48 16.05 7.41
CA GLU A 237 -21.28 16.93 6.57
C GLU A 237 -20.65 17.13 5.18
N LEU A 238 -21.44 17.49 4.17
CA LEU A 238 -20.93 17.69 2.79
C LEU A 238 -19.83 18.76 2.72
N SER A 239 -19.87 19.76 3.60
CA SER A 239 -18.86 20.82 3.65
C SER A 239 -17.47 20.31 4.02
N GLU A 240 -17.39 19.20 4.76
CA GLU A 240 -16.14 18.58 5.22
C GLU A 240 -15.47 17.69 4.18
N ILE A 241 -16.13 17.44 3.04
CA ILE A 241 -15.52 16.72 1.91
C ILE A 241 -14.57 17.68 1.20
N ASP A 242 -13.26 17.39 1.22
CA ASP A 242 -12.22 18.29 0.69
C ASP A 242 -12.18 18.27 -0.84
N ALA A 243 -12.32 17.08 -1.44
CA ALA A 243 -12.37 16.93 -2.89
C ALA A 243 -13.20 15.73 -3.33
N VAL A 244 -13.67 15.80 -4.59
CA VAL A 244 -14.40 14.74 -5.28
C VAL A 244 -13.60 14.31 -6.50
N LEU A 245 -13.14 13.06 -6.51
CA LEU A 245 -12.25 12.53 -7.52
C LEU A 245 -13.04 11.67 -8.51
N LEU A 246 -13.14 12.11 -9.76
CA LEU A 246 -13.77 11.34 -10.84
C LEU A 246 -12.75 10.40 -11.48
N VAL A 247 -13.05 9.10 -11.50
CA VAL A 247 -12.20 8.03 -12.03
C VAL A 247 -13.02 7.13 -12.94
N GLY A 248 -12.40 6.56 -13.97
CA GLY A 248 -13.05 5.63 -14.90
C GLY A 248 -13.57 6.31 -16.16
N GLY A 249 -13.77 5.53 -17.23
CA GLY A 249 -14.09 6.08 -18.56
C GLY A 249 -15.46 6.74 -18.65
N THR A 250 -16.44 6.25 -17.87
CA THR A 250 -17.83 6.70 -17.95
C THR A 250 -18.03 8.10 -17.35
N VAL A 251 -17.14 8.55 -16.46
CA VAL A 251 -17.18 9.93 -15.91
C VAL A 251 -16.87 11.01 -16.96
N GLN A 252 -16.39 10.63 -18.15
CA GLN A 252 -16.19 11.58 -19.24
C GLN A 252 -17.51 12.04 -19.88
N ILE A 253 -18.61 11.32 -19.65
CA ILE A 253 -19.92 11.75 -20.13
C ILE A 253 -20.28 13.10 -19.47
N PRO A 254 -20.54 14.17 -20.25
CA PRO A 254 -20.82 15.50 -19.70
C PRO A 254 -22.00 15.53 -18.72
N ALA A 255 -23.01 14.69 -18.93
CA ALA A 255 -24.14 14.54 -18.01
C ALA A 255 -23.72 14.05 -16.62
N VAL A 256 -22.76 13.12 -16.53
CA VAL A 256 -22.22 12.63 -15.25
C VAL A 256 -21.47 13.75 -14.52
N GLN A 257 -20.66 14.54 -15.25
CA GLN A 257 -19.94 15.66 -14.65
C GLN A 257 -20.88 16.77 -14.16
N ARG A 258 -21.98 17.03 -14.89
CA ARG A 258 -23.03 17.96 -14.46
C ARG A 258 -23.73 17.46 -13.21
N TRP A 259 -24.09 16.18 -13.19
CA TRP A 259 -24.69 15.54 -12.02
C TRP A 259 -23.83 15.72 -10.75
N VAL A 260 -22.51 15.48 -10.82
CA VAL A 260 -21.63 15.70 -9.65
C VAL A 260 -21.62 17.18 -9.20
N LYS A 261 -21.69 18.13 -10.14
CA LYS A 261 -21.73 19.58 -9.86
C LYS A 261 -23.03 20.03 -9.19
N GLU A 262 -24.10 19.24 -9.23
CA GLU A 262 -25.34 19.54 -8.50
C GLU A 262 -25.17 19.34 -6.98
N TYR A 263 -24.24 18.47 -6.57
CA TYR A 263 -23.96 18.16 -5.17
C TYR A 263 -22.77 18.93 -4.59
N PHE A 264 -21.75 19.21 -5.41
CA PHE A 264 -20.47 19.74 -4.95
C PHE A 264 -20.04 20.99 -5.73
N ASP A 265 -19.34 21.89 -5.04
CA ASP A 265 -18.67 23.01 -5.68
C ASP A 265 -17.67 22.51 -6.72
N GLY A 266 -17.69 23.11 -7.91
CA GLY A 266 -16.76 22.82 -8.99
C GLY A 266 -15.29 22.94 -8.56
N ALA A 267 -14.97 23.79 -7.59
CA ALA A 267 -13.61 23.91 -7.05
C ALA A 267 -13.12 22.64 -6.32
N LYS A 268 -14.02 21.79 -5.84
CA LYS A 268 -13.70 20.52 -5.15
C LYS A 268 -13.60 19.33 -6.12
N ILE A 269 -14.16 19.46 -7.32
CA ILE A 269 -14.21 18.35 -8.28
C ILE A 269 -12.88 18.25 -9.02
N ARG A 270 -12.37 17.04 -9.18
CA ARG A 270 -11.18 16.70 -9.96
C ARG A 270 -11.56 15.66 -11.01
N CYS A 271 -11.37 16.02 -12.28
CA CYS A 271 -11.80 15.21 -13.42
C CYS A 271 -10.84 15.25 -14.60
N GLU A 272 -9.66 15.84 -14.41
CA GLU A 272 -8.68 16.09 -15.45
C GLU A 272 -7.92 14.81 -15.87
N LYS A 273 -7.96 13.76 -15.04
CA LYS A 273 -7.16 12.54 -15.20
C LYS A 273 -7.96 11.25 -14.89
N PRO A 274 -9.12 11.03 -15.52
CA PRO A 274 -10.02 9.94 -15.14
C PRO A 274 -9.41 8.54 -15.32
N PHE A 275 -8.47 8.37 -16.26
CA PHE A 275 -7.78 7.10 -16.52
C PHE A 275 -6.44 6.95 -15.81
N GLU A 276 -5.74 8.06 -15.58
CA GLU A 276 -4.32 8.04 -15.20
C GLU A 276 -4.08 8.41 -13.73
N ALA A 277 -5.05 9.00 -13.03
CA ALA A 277 -4.86 9.45 -11.65
C ALA A 277 -4.40 8.31 -10.73
N ILE A 278 -5.05 7.14 -10.80
CA ILE A 278 -4.70 5.98 -9.98
C ILE A 278 -3.28 5.50 -10.29
N SER A 279 -2.93 5.30 -11.56
CA SER A 279 -1.60 4.79 -11.95
C SER A 279 -0.49 5.79 -11.66
N GLN A 280 -0.68 7.08 -11.97
CA GLN A 280 0.27 8.14 -11.65
C GLN A 280 0.46 8.31 -10.14
N GLY A 281 -0.62 8.24 -9.37
CA GLY A 281 -0.54 8.34 -7.91
C GLY A 281 0.12 7.13 -7.27
N ALA A 282 -0.11 5.93 -7.80
CA ALA A 282 0.62 4.73 -7.39
C ALA A 282 2.12 4.88 -7.62
N LEU A 283 2.53 5.45 -8.76
CA LEU A 283 3.94 5.74 -9.05
C LEU A 283 4.55 6.79 -8.12
N GLN A 284 3.76 7.72 -7.56
CA GLN A 284 4.27 8.70 -6.60
C GLN A 284 4.72 8.07 -5.27
N LEU A 285 4.35 6.82 -4.97
CA LEU A 285 4.88 6.08 -3.81
C LEU A 285 6.39 5.94 -3.83
N THR A 286 7.01 5.90 -5.01
CA THR A 286 8.47 5.75 -5.14
C THR A 286 9.18 7.09 -5.03
N GLN A 287 8.49 8.21 -5.27
CA GLN A 287 9.08 9.55 -5.35
C GLN A 287 9.26 10.24 -3.98
N GLY A 288 8.87 9.60 -2.88
CA GLY A 288 8.99 10.17 -1.52
C GLY A 288 9.45 9.18 -0.44
N VAL A 289 9.84 7.97 -0.82
CA VAL A 289 10.28 6.94 0.13
C VAL A 289 11.71 6.55 -0.21
N GLU A 290 12.68 7.17 0.46
CA GLU A 290 13.95 6.49 0.70
C GLU A 290 13.62 5.11 1.26
N VAL A 291 14.09 4.05 0.59
CA VAL A 291 13.95 2.68 1.08
C VAL A 291 14.77 2.56 2.35
N LYS A 292 14.16 2.87 3.50
CA LYS A 292 14.74 2.55 4.80
C LYS A 292 14.47 1.08 5.05
N ASP A 293 15.52 0.29 4.93
CA ASP A 293 15.47 -1.11 5.32
C ASP A 293 15.34 -1.23 6.84
N PHE A 294 14.92 -2.40 7.33
CA PHE A 294 14.62 -2.63 8.74
C PHE A 294 15.53 -3.70 9.33
N LEU A 295 15.85 -3.56 10.61
CA LEU A 295 16.62 -4.57 11.35
C LEU A 295 15.76 -5.79 11.67
N HIS A 296 16.27 -6.99 11.41
CA HIS A 296 15.54 -8.24 11.66
C HIS A 296 15.58 -8.68 13.12
N HIS A 297 16.63 -8.29 13.84
CA HIS A 297 16.88 -8.69 15.22
C HIS A 297 16.90 -7.46 16.15
N SER A 298 16.65 -7.69 17.44
CA SER A 298 16.93 -6.68 18.44
C SER A 298 18.41 -6.74 18.81
N TYR A 299 19.01 -5.63 19.19
CA TYR A 299 20.39 -5.54 19.62
C TYR A 299 20.46 -4.91 21.00
N GLY A 300 21.33 -5.43 21.85
CA GLY A 300 21.47 -4.97 23.22
C GLY A 300 22.90 -5.07 23.74
N ILE A 301 23.11 -4.51 24.93
CA ILE A 301 24.38 -4.60 25.66
C ILE A 301 24.30 -5.57 26.82
N ARG A 302 25.41 -6.24 27.08
CA ARG A 302 25.57 -7.12 28.24
C ARG A 302 25.82 -6.28 29.50
N TYR A 303 25.07 -6.56 30.55
CA TYR A 303 25.28 -5.99 31.88
C TYR A 303 25.34 -7.08 32.95
N TRP A 304 25.80 -6.74 34.16
CA TRP A 304 25.78 -7.64 35.31
C TRP A 304 24.53 -7.40 36.16
N ASP A 305 23.63 -8.38 36.24
CA ASP A 305 22.44 -8.32 37.09
C ASP A 305 22.79 -8.79 38.51
N ARG A 306 22.88 -7.83 39.45
CA ARG A 306 23.20 -8.12 40.85
C ARG A 306 22.13 -8.95 41.56
N ARG A 307 20.87 -8.90 41.13
CA ARG A 307 19.78 -9.67 41.77
C ARG A 307 19.86 -11.14 41.39
N LYS A 308 20.23 -11.42 40.14
CA LYS A 308 20.35 -12.78 39.60
C LYS A 308 21.78 -13.35 39.72
N ASN A 309 22.74 -12.52 40.15
CA ASN A 309 24.16 -12.84 40.23
C ASN A 309 24.71 -13.45 38.92
N ALA A 310 24.25 -12.91 37.78
CA ALA A 310 24.53 -13.42 36.45
C ALA A 310 24.52 -12.29 35.41
N HIS A 311 25.12 -12.53 34.24
CA HIS A 311 25.02 -11.61 33.11
C HIS A 311 23.60 -11.59 32.54
N SER A 312 23.13 -10.41 32.18
CA SER A 312 21.88 -10.20 31.46
C SER A 312 22.07 -9.17 30.35
N TRP A 313 21.01 -8.91 29.57
CA TRP A 313 21.08 -8.09 28.36
C TRP A 313 20.05 -6.96 28.42
N HIS A 314 20.52 -5.74 28.19
CA HIS A 314 19.66 -4.56 28.09
C HIS A 314 19.44 -4.23 26.60
N PRO A 315 18.19 -4.26 26.10
CA PRO A 315 17.90 -3.96 24.70
C PRO A 315 18.15 -2.48 24.40
N LEU A 316 18.89 -2.21 23.33
CA LEU A 316 19.20 -0.86 22.84
C LEU A 316 18.38 -0.51 21.59
N ILE A 317 18.43 -1.38 20.59
CA ILE A 317 17.77 -1.19 19.30
C ILE A 317 16.82 -2.36 19.08
N LYS A 318 15.55 -2.08 18.80
CA LYS A 318 14.53 -3.12 18.63
C LYS A 318 14.51 -3.63 17.19
N SER A 319 14.12 -4.89 17.00
CA SER A 319 13.77 -5.40 15.68
C SER A 319 12.62 -4.59 15.06
N GLY A 320 12.63 -4.45 13.74
CA GLY A 320 11.71 -3.59 13.00
C GLY A 320 12.05 -2.10 13.07
N GLN A 321 13.19 -1.71 13.65
CA GLN A 321 13.70 -0.33 13.58
C GLN A 321 14.25 -0.05 12.16
N PRO A 322 13.85 1.06 11.51
CA PRO A 322 14.38 1.45 10.21
C PRO A 322 15.82 1.96 10.31
N TYR A 323 16.65 1.66 9.31
CA TYR A 323 17.98 2.23 9.11
C TYR A 323 18.10 2.88 7.71
N PRO A 324 18.89 3.97 7.55
CA PRO A 324 19.69 4.63 8.58
C PRO A 324 18.82 5.28 9.67
N MET A 325 19.29 5.18 10.92
CA MET A 325 18.61 5.79 12.07
C MET A 325 18.85 7.29 12.08
N GLY A 326 17.78 8.08 12.15
CA GLY A 326 17.88 9.55 12.18
C GLY A 326 18.29 10.14 13.54
N ASN A 327 18.11 9.39 14.63
CA ASN A 327 18.51 9.81 15.98
C ASN A 327 19.26 8.66 16.67
N PRO A 328 20.40 8.93 17.32
CA PRO A 328 21.10 7.91 18.10
C PRO A 328 20.36 7.59 19.40
N VAL A 329 20.54 6.35 19.87
CA VAL A 329 20.18 5.93 21.23
C VAL A 329 21.31 6.33 22.16
N GLU A 330 20.98 7.09 23.20
CA GLU A 330 21.95 7.54 24.19
C GLU A 330 22.01 6.56 25.38
N LEU A 331 23.22 6.28 25.84
CA LEU A 331 23.47 5.56 27.08
C LEU A 331 24.59 6.25 27.87
N VAL A 332 24.34 6.50 29.14
CA VAL A 332 25.34 7.05 30.06
C VAL A 332 25.88 5.96 30.96
N LEU A 333 27.20 5.91 31.13
CA LEU A 333 27.90 4.90 31.91
C LEU A 333 28.89 5.53 32.89
N GLY A 334 28.93 4.98 34.11
CA GLY A 334 29.93 5.30 35.14
C GLY A 334 30.98 4.19 35.29
N ALA A 335 32.01 4.46 36.09
CA ALA A 335 32.98 3.44 36.47
C ALA A 335 32.35 2.43 37.45
N SER A 336 32.66 1.14 37.28
CA SER A 336 32.22 0.05 38.15
C SER A 336 33.11 -0.13 39.37
N VAL A 337 34.41 0.19 39.25
CA VAL A 337 35.41 0.08 40.32
C VAL A 337 36.25 1.35 40.45
N SER A 338 36.88 1.54 41.61
CA SER A 338 37.79 2.66 41.85
C SER A 338 39.03 2.58 40.95
N SER A 339 39.49 3.73 40.46
CA SER A 339 40.63 3.83 39.54
C SER A 339 40.50 2.96 38.28
N GLN A 340 39.30 2.85 37.72
CA GLN A 340 39.04 2.07 36.52
C GLN A 340 39.68 2.72 35.29
N PRO A 341 40.59 2.03 34.57
CA PRO A 341 41.36 2.63 33.47
C PRO A 341 40.59 2.68 32.14
N SER A 342 39.54 1.88 31.97
CA SER A 342 38.77 1.81 30.73
C SER A 342 37.35 1.31 30.96
N ILE A 343 36.42 1.64 30.05
CA ILE A 343 35.07 1.08 30.03
C ILE A 343 34.94 0.13 28.84
N GLU A 344 34.37 -1.04 29.10
CA GLU A 344 34.11 -2.08 28.11
C GLU A 344 32.62 -2.31 27.92
N LEU A 345 32.18 -2.54 26.68
CA LEU A 345 30.82 -2.91 26.31
C LEU A 345 30.83 -4.09 25.36
N ILE A 346 29.93 -5.04 25.64
CA ILE A 346 29.67 -6.18 24.76
C ILE A 346 28.26 -6.04 24.20
N LEU A 347 28.17 -6.04 22.88
CA LEU A 347 26.97 -5.96 22.09
C LEU A 347 26.57 -7.36 21.64
N GLY A 348 25.27 -7.60 21.56
CA GLY A 348 24.70 -8.89 21.19
C GLY A 348 23.43 -8.72 20.38
N GLU A 349 23.25 -9.63 19.43
CA GLU A 349 22.00 -9.84 18.71
C GLU A 349 21.08 -10.69 19.59
N LEU A 350 19.92 -10.14 19.94
CA LEU A 350 18.90 -10.77 20.77
C LEU A 350 17.91 -11.49 19.85
N GLY A 351 17.86 -12.82 19.93
CA GLY A 351 16.92 -13.64 19.18
C GLY A 351 15.47 -13.44 19.62
N ALA A 352 14.53 -13.66 18.69
CA ALA A 352 13.10 -13.67 19.01
C ALA A 352 12.80 -14.81 20.02
N GLU A 353 11.93 -14.52 21.00
CA GLU A 353 11.39 -15.52 21.94
C GLU A 353 10.78 -16.70 21.17
N SER A 354 11.58 -17.72 20.93
CA SER A 354 11.11 -18.97 20.37
C SER A 354 10.66 -19.84 21.54
N GLY A 355 9.42 -19.63 22.00
CA GLY A 355 8.77 -20.58 22.89
C GLY A 355 8.64 -21.92 22.16
N GLY A 356 9.61 -22.81 22.34
CA GLY A 356 9.60 -24.15 21.77
C GLY A 356 8.34 -24.89 22.20
N THR A 357 7.53 -25.29 21.23
CA THR A 357 6.40 -26.19 21.49
C THR A 357 6.87 -27.59 21.18
N GLU A 358 7.07 -28.41 22.21
CA GLU A 358 7.29 -29.84 22.01
C GLU A 358 5.94 -30.50 21.75
N VAL A 359 5.86 -31.24 20.64
CA VAL A 359 4.71 -32.05 20.28
C VAL A 359 5.10 -33.50 20.52
N TYR A 360 4.36 -34.18 21.39
CA TYR A 360 4.45 -35.64 21.50
C TYR A 360 3.05 -36.26 21.51
N PHE A 361 2.98 -37.51 21.09
CA PHE A 361 1.75 -38.27 20.99
C PHE A 361 1.54 -39.09 22.27
N ASP A 362 0.34 -38.98 22.84
CA ASP A 362 -0.16 -39.91 23.87
C ASP A 362 -1.39 -40.62 23.29
N GLY A 363 -1.17 -41.82 22.76
CA GLY A 363 -2.15 -42.53 21.93
C GLY A 363 -2.52 -41.73 20.67
N ASP A 364 -3.82 -41.55 20.42
CA ASP A 364 -4.35 -40.83 19.25
C ASP A 364 -4.52 -39.31 19.47
N ARG A 365 -3.94 -38.76 20.56
CA ARG A 365 -4.03 -37.32 20.87
C ARG A 365 -2.67 -36.65 20.76
N LEU A 366 -2.66 -35.54 20.01
CA LEU A 366 -1.52 -34.66 19.87
C LEU A 366 -1.50 -33.67 21.04
N ILE A 367 -0.54 -33.80 21.95
CA ILE A 367 -0.38 -32.91 23.10
C ILE A 367 0.76 -31.94 22.81
N THR A 368 0.46 -30.64 22.86
CA THR A 368 1.42 -29.55 22.72
C THR A 368 1.82 -29.05 24.10
N ARG A 369 3.10 -29.21 24.47
CA ARG A 369 3.65 -28.61 25.69
C ARG A 369 4.46 -27.37 25.31
N LYS A 370 4.00 -26.19 25.74
CA LYS A 370 4.81 -24.97 25.69
C LYS A 370 5.92 -25.10 26.72
N ILE A 371 7.17 -25.13 26.26
CA ILE A 371 8.34 -25.04 27.13
C ILE A 371 8.51 -23.57 27.48
N SER A 372 8.07 -23.17 28.69
CA SER A 372 8.39 -21.87 29.25
C SER A 372 9.82 -21.89 29.78
N GLY A 373 10.79 -21.78 28.86
CA GLY A 373 12.19 -21.54 29.19
C GLY A 373 12.56 -20.11 28.81
N GLU A 374 12.69 -19.23 29.80
CA GLU A 374 13.23 -17.88 29.62
C GLU A 374 14.74 -17.93 29.35
N GLN A 375 15.15 -18.33 28.14
CA GLN A 375 16.50 -18.06 27.67
C GLN A 375 16.42 -17.35 26.32
N THR A 376 16.60 -16.03 26.36
CA THR A 376 16.90 -15.25 25.17
C THR A 376 18.17 -15.83 24.56
N VAL A 377 18.06 -16.43 23.37
CA VAL A 377 19.24 -16.84 22.61
C VAL A 377 19.94 -15.57 22.15
N VAL A 378 21.13 -15.30 22.68
CA VAL A 378 21.90 -14.11 22.34
C VAL A 378 23.19 -14.50 21.65
N LYS A 379 23.48 -13.85 20.52
CA LYS A 379 24.74 -13.98 19.79
C LYS A 379 25.61 -12.75 20.07
N PRO A 380 26.70 -12.87 20.84
CA PRO A 380 27.65 -11.76 21.03
C PRO A 380 28.29 -11.36 19.70
N LEU A 381 28.43 -10.05 19.49
CA LEU A 381 28.83 -9.47 18.20
C LEU A 381 30.25 -8.90 18.21
N ASN A 382 30.71 -8.37 19.34
CA ASN A 382 32.05 -7.76 19.50
C ASN A 382 32.86 -8.38 20.65
N ASP A 383 32.48 -9.58 21.12
CA ASP A 383 33.15 -10.27 22.24
C ASP A 383 34.47 -10.94 21.81
N ARG A 384 35.45 -10.09 21.41
CA ARG A 384 36.82 -10.46 21.00
C ARG A 384 37.84 -9.56 21.69
N GLU A 385 39.09 -10.02 21.83
CA GLU A 385 40.17 -9.20 22.40
C GLU A 385 40.31 -7.87 21.62
N GLY A 386 40.33 -6.75 22.34
CA GLY A 386 40.33 -5.39 21.79
C GLY A 386 38.97 -4.87 21.29
N GLY A 387 37.99 -5.73 21.03
CA GLY A 387 36.66 -5.33 20.50
C GLY A 387 35.64 -4.88 21.56
N ARG A 388 35.94 -5.12 22.84
CA ARG A 388 35.08 -4.77 23.99
C ARG A 388 35.34 -3.37 24.52
N SER A 389 36.57 -2.88 24.42
CA SER A 389 36.96 -1.60 25.00
C SER A 389 36.44 -0.45 24.15
N ILE A 390 35.65 0.44 24.75
CA ILE A 390 35.02 1.57 24.06
C ILE A 390 35.52 2.93 24.58
N ALA A 391 36.25 2.96 25.70
CA ALA A 391 36.82 4.18 26.26
C ALA A 391 38.06 3.86 27.10
N GLN A 392 39.18 4.54 26.83
CA GLN A 392 40.29 4.65 27.78
C GLN A 392 40.10 5.92 28.60
N LEU A 393 40.14 5.81 29.92
CA LEU A 393 39.84 6.90 30.84
C LEU A 393 41.12 7.54 31.34
N ASN A 394 41.25 8.85 31.12
CA ASN A 394 42.31 9.66 31.69
C ASN A 394 41.72 10.96 32.24
N PRO A 395 41.71 11.20 33.57
CA PRO A 395 42.19 10.31 34.64
C PRO A 395 41.30 9.05 34.83
N PRO A 396 41.79 8.01 35.53
CA PRO A 396 40.99 6.80 35.81
C PRO A 396 39.68 7.10 36.55
N GLY A 397 38.61 6.39 36.17
CA GLY A 397 37.26 6.61 36.70
C GLY A 397 37.06 6.06 38.10
N ASN A 398 36.11 6.65 38.85
CA ASN A 398 35.67 6.16 40.16
C ASN A 398 34.14 5.99 40.19
N PRO A 399 33.61 5.02 40.96
CA PRO A 399 32.17 4.82 41.04
C PRO A 399 31.44 6.01 41.67
N GLY A 400 30.17 6.21 41.30
CA GLY A 400 29.28 7.20 41.92
C GLY A 400 28.97 8.42 41.07
N SER A 401 29.55 8.53 39.87
CA SER A 401 29.19 9.55 38.88
C SER A 401 29.20 8.98 37.45
N ASP A 402 28.43 9.62 36.59
CA ASP A 402 28.47 9.39 35.15
C ASP A 402 29.85 9.78 34.60
N ARG A 403 30.39 8.96 33.70
CA ARG A 403 31.77 9.10 33.21
C ARG A 403 31.83 9.23 31.69
N ILE A 404 31.06 8.43 30.97
CA ILE A 404 30.96 8.53 29.52
C ILE A 404 29.52 8.55 29.07
N LYS A 405 29.27 9.21 27.94
CA LYS A 405 28.03 9.13 27.17
C LYS A 405 28.33 8.44 25.85
N VAL A 406 27.55 7.44 25.51
CA VAL A 406 27.70 6.65 24.29
C VAL A 406 26.44 6.82 23.45
N LEU A 407 26.63 7.24 22.20
CA LEU A 407 25.58 7.40 21.20
C LEU A 407 25.63 6.21 20.24
N PHE A 408 24.53 5.49 20.08
CA PHE A 408 24.42 4.32 19.19
C PHE A 408 23.47 4.59 18.03
N TRP A 409 23.88 4.31 16.80
CA TRP A 409 22.97 4.35 15.65
C TRP A 409 23.38 3.35 14.58
N VAL A 410 22.46 3.06 13.66
CA VAL A 410 22.73 2.21 12.50
C VAL A 410 22.80 3.08 11.25
N ASP A 411 23.89 2.94 10.50
CA ASP A 411 24.11 3.66 9.24
C ASP A 411 23.43 2.98 8.04
N GLU A 412 23.55 3.60 6.86
CA GLU A 412 22.98 3.10 5.61
C GLU A 412 23.52 1.73 5.20
N SER A 413 24.72 1.37 5.64
CA SER A 413 25.41 0.11 5.33
C SER A 413 25.16 -0.99 6.39
N ARG A 414 24.18 -0.80 7.28
CA ARG A 414 23.87 -1.67 8.44
C ARG A 414 24.99 -1.79 9.47
N PHE A 415 25.89 -0.84 9.58
CA PHE A 415 26.85 -0.84 10.68
C PHE A 415 26.24 -0.17 11.91
N LEU A 416 26.33 -0.86 13.04
CA LEU A 416 26.17 -0.21 14.34
C LEU A 416 27.39 0.66 14.62
N ARG A 417 27.16 1.96 14.70
CA ARG A 417 28.18 2.97 14.99
C ARG A 417 28.03 3.50 16.41
N ILE A 418 29.16 3.90 16.97
CA ILE A 418 29.22 4.58 18.26
C ILE A 418 30.02 5.88 18.20
N THR A 419 29.54 6.86 18.94
CA THR A 419 30.35 8.01 19.40
C THR A 419 30.40 7.95 20.92
N VAL A 420 31.59 8.13 21.49
CA VAL A 420 31.83 8.07 22.94
C VAL A 420 32.40 9.41 23.39
N GLU A 421 31.72 10.07 24.31
CA GLU A 421 32.12 11.32 24.94
C GLU A 421 32.51 11.07 26.40
N ASP A 422 33.66 11.57 26.83
CA ASP A 422 34.06 11.64 28.23
C ASP A 422 33.41 12.86 28.90
N LEU A 423 32.53 12.62 29.87
CA LEU A 423 31.75 13.68 30.50
C LEU A 423 32.55 14.52 31.51
N LEU A 424 33.74 14.08 31.91
CA LEU A 424 34.60 14.88 32.79
C LEU A 424 35.52 15.80 31.99
N THR A 425 36.11 15.29 30.91
CA THR A 425 37.06 16.06 30.08
C THR A 425 36.36 16.79 28.93
N ASN A 426 35.11 16.43 28.63
CA ASN A 426 34.34 16.86 27.46
C ASN A 426 35.02 16.52 26.12
N GLU A 427 35.84 15.46 26.10
CA GLU A 427 36.52 14.99 24.88
C GLU A 427 35.75 13.84 24.22
N ILE A 428 35.76 13.81 22.88
CA ILE A 428 35.24 12.68 22.11
C ILE A 428 36.34 11.62 22.01
N LEU A 429 36.15 10.50 22.71
CA LEU A 429 37.08 9.38 22.76
C LEU A 429 36.98 8.48 21.51
N LEU A 430 35.78 8.33 20.96
CA LEU A 430 35.50 7.63 19.70
C LEU A 430 34.48 8.44 18.90
N ASN A 431 34.69 8.62 17.60
CA ASN A 431 33.78 9.37 16.74
C ASN A 431 33.30 8.50 15.57
N GLU A 432 32.00 8.26 15.49
CA GLU A 432 31.33 7.48 14.44
C GLU A 432 31.96 6.12 14.14
N GLN A 433 32.57 5.50 15.15
CA GLN A 433 33.31 4.26 15.02
C GLN A 433 32.36 3.11 14.70
N ALA A 434 32.59 2.40 13.59
CA ALA A 434 31.84 1.20 13.25
C ALA A 434 32.26 0.05 14.18
N VAL A 435 31.28 -0.56 14.86
CA VAL A 435 31.52 -1.62 15.85
C VAL A 435 31.29 -3.00 15.25
N VAL A 436 30.14 -3.19 14.60
CA VAL A 436 29.73 -4.45 14.00
C VAL A 436 28.74 -4.18 12.86
N GLN A 437 28.81 -4.98 11.79
CA GLN A 437 27.76 -5.06 10.78
C GLN A 437 26.59 -5.92 11.29
N LEU A 438 25.38 -5.41 11.14
CA LEU A 438 24.15 -6.06 11.59
C LEU A 438 23.53 -6.92 10.49
N SER A 439 22.86 -7.99 10.92
CA SER A 439 22.22 -9.03 10.10
C SER A 439 20.91 -8.59 9.46
#